data_AF-A0A8C4KW07-F1
#
_entry.id   AF-A0A8C4KW07-F1
#
_cell.length_a   1.000
_cell.length_b   1.000
_cell.length_c   1.000
_cell.angle_alpha   90.00
_cell.angle_beta   90.00
_cell.angle_gamma   90.00
#
_symmetry.space_group_name_H-M   'P 1'
#
loop_
_entity.id
_entity.type
_entity.pdbx_description
1 polymer ?
#
loop_
_entity_poly.entity_id
_entity_poly.type
_entity_poly.pdbx_seq_one_letter_code
_entity_poly.pdbx_strand_id
1 'polypeptide(L)'
;MVDYYEVLGVQRYASPEDIKKAYHKVALKWHPDKNPENKEEAERKFKEVAEAYEVLSNDKKRDTYDKYGTHRQMLYDSTYMRYPKSNS
;
A
#
# COMPACT_ATOMS: atom_id res chain seq x y z
N MET A 1 -5.01 12.45 1.21
CA MET A 1 -3.96 11.83 0.37
C MET A 1 -3.30 10.75 1.21
N VAL A 2 -3.19 9.51 0.72
CA VAL A 2 -2.53 8.43 1.47
C VAL A 2 -1.05 8.49 1.14
N ASP A 3 -0.23 8.78 2.15
CA ASP A 3 1.22 8.84 2.00
C ASP A 3 1.80 7.43 2.09
N TYR A 4 2.42 6.95 1.00
CA TYR A 4 2.99 5.59 0.96
C TYR A 4 4.10 5.40 1.99
N TYR A 5 4.82 6.48 2.33
CA TYR A 5 5.83 6.49 3.38
C TYR A 5 5.19 6.26 4.76
N GLU A 6 4.05 6.88 5.05
CA GLU A 6 3.31 6.66 6.31
C GLU A 6 2.68 5.27 6.38
N VAL A 7 2.17 4.74 5.26
CA VAL A 7 1.62 3.39 5.18
C VAL A 7 2.66 2.32 5.54
N LEU A 8 3.87 2.48 5.03
CA LEU A 8 4.99 1.58 5.34
C LEU A 8 5.66 1.94 6.68
N GLY A 9 5.37 3.10 7.26
CA GLY A 9 6.01 3.60 8.47
C GLY A 9 7.50 3.90 8.28
N VAL A 10 7.88 4.34 7.07
CA VAL A 10 9.26 4.65 6.69
C VAL A 10 9.40 6.13 6.38
N GLN A 11 10.62 6.63 6.46
CA GLN A 11 10.89 8.03 6.14
C GLN A 11 10.91 8.26 4.63
N ARG A 12 10.63 9.50 4.19
CA ARG A 12 10.68 9.90 2.78
C ARG A 12 12.03 9.68 2.09
N TYR A 13 13.09 9.56 2.90
CA TYR A 13 14.48 9.31 2.49
C TYR A 13 14.94 7.89 2.78
N ALA A 14 14.01 6.97 3.08
CA ALA A 14 14.34 5.58 3.31
C ALA A 14 14.95 4.95 2.05
N SER A 15 15.95 4.10 2.28
CA SER A 15 16.56 3.28 1.24
C SER A 15 15.58 2.19 0.78
N PRO A 16 15.71 1.68 -0.46
CA PRO A 16 14.89 0.56 -0.94
C PRO A 16 14.97 -0.67 -0.02
N GLU A 17 16.13 -0.87 0.64
CA GLU A 17 16.31 -1.92 1.64
C GLU A 17 15.45 -1.71 2.89
N ASP A 18 15.34 -0.47 3.38
CA ASP A 18 14.49 -0.12 4.53
C ASP A 18 13.00 -0.25 4.18
N ILE A 19 12.61 0.17 2.98
CA ILE A 19 11.25 -0.01 2.44
C ILE A 19 10.88 -1.49 2.39
N LYS A 20 11.79 -2.35 1.91
CA LYS A 20 11.58 -3.81 1.88
C LYS A 20 11.48 -4.42 3.28
N LYS A 21 12.33 -4.00 4.21
CA LYS A 21 12.28 -4.46 5.62
C LYS A 21 10.98 -4.03 6.30
N ALA A 22 10.54 -2.80 6.07
CA ALA A 22 9.29 -2.28 6.60
C ALA A 22 8.07 -3.01 6.03
N TYR A 23 8.01 -3.17 4.70
CA TYR A 23 6.97 -3.98 4.04
C TYR A 23 6.84 -5.35 4.70
N HIS A 24 7.95 -6.05 4.92
CA HIS A 24 7.93 -7.38 5.52
C HIS A 24 7.38 -7.36 6.96
N LYS A 25 7.78 -6.37 7.78
CA LYS A 25 7.27 -6.20 9.14
C LYS A 25 5.77 -5.92 9.17
N VAL A 26 5.30 -5.05 8.28
CA VAL A 26 3.91 -4.62 8.22
C VAL A 26 3.02 -5.73 7.63
N ALA A 27 3.51 -6.46 6.62
CA ALA A 27 2.85 -7.64 6.07
C ALA A 27 2.66 -8.75 7.11
N LEU A 28 3.67 -9.00 7.95
CA LEU A 28 3.56 -9.95 9.06
C LEU A 28 2.61 -9.46 10.16
N LYS A 29 2.55 -8.13 10.38
CA LYS A 29 1.64 -7.51 11.34
C LYS A 29 0.18 -7.63 10.91
N TRP A 30 -0.11 -7.46 9.62
CA TRP A 30 -1.45 -7.59 9.03
C TRP A 30 -1.72 -8.95 8.42
N HIS A 31 -0.92 -9.97 8.72
CA HIS A 31 -1.15 -11.31 8.20
C HIS A 31 -2.47 -11.87 8.79
N PRO A 32 -3.32 -12.55 7.98
CA PRO A 32 -4.61 -13.08 8.44
C PRO A 32 -4.47 -14.11 9.58
N ASP A 33 -3.32 -14.78 9.65
CA ASP A 33 -2.98 -15.72 10.75
C ASP A 33 -2.86 -15.00 12.11
N LYS A 34 -2.34 -13.76 12.12
CA LYS A 34 -2.21 -12.95 13.34
C LYS A 34 -3.43 -12.07 13.63
N ASN A 35 -4.33 -11.91 12.66
CA ASN A 35 -5.54 -11.08 12.78
C ASN A 35 -6.78 -11.90 12.41
N PRO A 36 -7.12 -12.94 13.18
CA PRO A 36 -8.27 -13.80 12.91
C PRO A 36 -9.60 -13.04 13.02
N GLU A 37 -9.65 -12.02 13.87
CA GLU A 37 -10.81 -11.16 14.16
C GLU A 37 -10.95 -9.94 13.22
N ASN A 38 -9.83 -9.41 12.72
CA ASN A 38 -9.79 -8.17 11.94
C ASN A 38 -9.35 -8.40 10.49
N LYS A 39 -9.90 -9.43 9.84
CA LYS A 39 -9.51 -9.83 8.46
C LYS A 39 -9.75 -8.73 7.43
N GLU A 40 -10.87 -8.00 7.51
CA GLU A 40 -11.17 -6.90 6.58
C GLU A 40 -10.19 -5.73 6.72
N GLU A 41 -9.87 -5.32 7.94
CA GLU A 41 -8.91 -4.25 8.17
C GLU A 41 -7.49 -4.68 7.76
N ALA A 42 -7.13 -5.91 8.09
CA ALA A 42 -5.88 -6.52 7.66
C ALA A 42 -5.75 -6.56 6.14
N GLU A 43 -6.77 -6.95 5.40
CA GLU A 43 -6.75 -6.95 3.93
C GLU A 43 -6.60 -5.53 3.36
N ARG A 44 -7.35 -4.56 3.90
CA ARG A 44 -7.26 -3.16 3.47
C ARG A 44 -5.85 -2.62 3.69
N LYS A 45 -5.28 -2.81 4.88
CA LYS A 45 -3.93 -2.38 5.22
C LYS A 45 -2.87 -3.10 4.39
N PHE A 46 -3.06 -4.39 4.14
CA PHE A 46 -2.16 -5.17 3.30
C PHE A 46 -2.14 -4.66 1.86
N LYS A 47 -3.31 -4.33 1.28
CA LYS A 47 -3.42 -3.70 -0.05
C LYS A 47 -2.69 -2.36 -0.10
N GLU A 48 -2.91 -1.49 0.89
CA GLU A 48 -2.22 -0.20 0.97
C GLU A 48 -0.68 -0.39 1.04
N VAL A 49 -0.21 -1.33 1.85
CA VAL A 49 1.21 -1.63 2.06
C VAL A 49 1.87 -2.23 0.82
N ALA A 50 1.16 -3.09 0.09
CA ALA A 50 1.63 -3.66 -1.16
C ALA A 50 1.75 -2.59 -2.26
N GLU A 51 0.75 -1.70 -2.38
CA GLU A 51 0.79 -0.60 -3.35
C GLU A 51 1.92 0.39 -3.03
N ALA A 52 2.07 0.75 -1.75
CA ALA A 52 3.15 1.60 -1.28
C ALA A 52 4.53 1.00 -1.59
N TYR A 53 4.70 -0.30 -1.34
CA TYR A 53 5.95 -0.99 -1.64
C TYR A 53 6.22 -1.02 -3.15
N GLU A 54 5.23 -1.29 -4.00
CA GLU A 54 5.43 -1.36 -5.44
C GLU A 54 5.89 -0.02 -6.04
N VAL A 55 5.37 1.09 -5.51
CA VAL A 55 5.75 2.44 -5.95
C VAL A 55 7.11 2.85 -5.37
N LEU A 56 7.34 2.65 -4.07
CA LEU A 56 8.56 3.12 -3.41
C LEU A 56 9.79 2.23 -3.62
N SER A 57 9.59 0.93 -3.87
CA SER A 57 10.68 -0.03 -4.12
C SER A 57 11.37 0.21 -5.46
N ASN A 58 10.65 0.78 -6.44
CA ASN A 58 11.20 1.09 -7.75
C ASN A 58 11.54 2.58 -7.86
N ASP A 59 12.83 2.88 -7.99
CA ASP A 59 13.34 4.25 -8.07
C ASP A 59 12.65 5.09 -9.15
N LYS A 60 12.34 4.50 -10.33
CA LYS A 60 11.61 5.18 -11.40
C LYS A 60 10.15 5.47 -11.03
N LYS A 61 9.47 4.54 -10.36
CA LYS A 61 8.08 4.73 -9.91
C LYS A 61 8.04 5.75 -8.76
N ARG A 62 9.02 5.72 -7.87
CA ARG A 62 9.19 6.69 -6.79
C ARG A 62 9.45 8.09 -7.33
N ASP A 63 10.36 8.24 -8.28
CA ASP A 63 10.63 9.51 -8.97
C ASP A 63 9.38 10.01 -9.71
N THR A 64 8.63 9.12 -10.36
CA THR A 64 7.33 9.48 -10.97
C THR A 64 6.32 9.92 -9.91
N TYR A 65 6.21 9.21 -8.78
CA TYR A 65 5.30 9.56 -7.69
C TYR A 65 5.66 10.90 -7.05
N ASP A 66 6.95 11.19 -6.89
CA ASP A 66 7.48 12.44 -6.32
C ASP A 66 7.29 13.62 -7.30
N LYS A 67 7.59 13.41 -8.59
CA LYS A 67 7.46 14.43 -9.66
C LYS A 67 6.02 14.74 -10.05
N TYR A 68 5.18 13.72 -10.15
CA TYR A 68 3.78 13.88 -10.53
C TYR A 68 2.83 14.01 -9.33
N GLY A 69 3.38 14.07 -8.11
CA GLY A 69 2.73 14.53 -6.88
C GLY A 69 1.30 14.05 -6.69
N THR A 70 1.13 12.92 -5.99
CA THR A 70 -0.13 12.48 -5.34
C THR A 70 -1.45 12.69 -6.10
N HIS A 71 -1.45 12.68 -7.43
CA HIS A 71 -2.69 12.67 -8.19
C HIS A 71 -3.26 11.25 -8.29
N ARG A 72 -3.36 10.59 -7.12
CA ARG A 72 -4.14 9.37 -6.87
C ARG A 72 -5.64 9.70 -6.93
N GLN A 73 -6.06 10.37 -8.00
CA GLN A 73 -7.45 10.72 -8.30
C GLN A 73 -7.88 10.19 -9.68
N MET A 74 -6.96 9.85 -10.60
CA MET A 74 -7.37 9.47 -11.96
C MET A 74 -7.59 7.97 -12.22
N LEU A 75 -7.24 7.06 -11.29
CA LEU A 75 -7.40 5.61 -11.51
C LEU A 75 -8.30 4.89 -10.50
N TYR A 76 -8.71 5.54 -9.41
CA TYR A 76 -9.54 4.90 -8.37
C TYR A 76 -11.04 4.89 -8.71
N ASP A 77 -11.49 5.75 -9.63
CA ASP A 77 -12.91 5.84 -9.99
C ASP A 77 -13.34 4.76 -11.01
N SER A 78 -12.49 4.44 -11.99
CA SER A 78 -12.93 3.68 -13.16
C SER A 78 -12.76 2.16 -13.08
N THR A 79 -12.06 1.63 -12.06
CA THR A 79 -11.81 0.17 -11.94
C THR A 79 -12.29 -0.47 -10.64
N TYR A 80 -12.52 0.31 -9.57
CA TYR A 80 -12.99 -0.20 -8.27
C TYR A 80 -14.53 -0.27 -8.11
N MET A 81 -15.30 -0.02 -9.18
CA MET A 81 -16.75 -0.34 -9.23
C MET A 81 -17.07 -1.74 -9.81
N ARG A 82 -16.06 -2.60 -10.05
CA ARG A 82 -16.28 -3.91 -10.69
C ARG A 82 -15.93 -5.13 -9.83
N TYR A 83 -16.07 -5.03 -8.51
CA TYR A 83 -16.37 -6.21 -7.70
C TYR A 83 -17.89 -6.38 -7.62
N PRO A 84 -18.49 -7.39 -8.27
CA PRO A 84 -19.85 -7.75 -7.93
C PRO A 84 -19.83 -8.20 -6.46
N LYS A 85 -20.56 -7.48 -5.60
CA LYS A 85 -20.99 -8.05 -4.33
C LYS A 85 -21.86 -9.25 -4.66
N SER A 86 -21.26 -10.44 -4.70
CA SER A 86 -21.99 -11.68 -4.47
C SER A 86 -22.42 -11.65 -3.01
N ASN A 87 -23.66 -11.23 -2.77
CA ASN A 87 -24.33 -11.44 -1.51
C ASN A 87 -25.76 -11.87 -1.81
N SER A 88 -26.03 -13.12 -1.43
CA SER A 88 -27.29 -13.91 -1.56
C SER A 88 -27.67 -14.43 -2.94
#